data_AF-A0A725F3I3-F1
#
_entry.id   AF-A0A725F3I3-F1
#
_cell.length_a   1.000
_cell.length_b   1.000
_cell.length_c   1.000
_cell.angle_alpha   90.00
_cell.angle_beta   90.00
_cell.angle_gamma   90.00
#
_symmetry.space_group_name_H-M   'P 1'
#
loop_
_entity.id
_entity.type
_entity.pdbx_description
1 polymer ?
#
loop_
_entity_poly.entity_id
_entity_poly.type
_entity_poly.pdbx_seq_one_letter_code
_entity_poly.pdbx_strand_id
1 'polypeptide(L)'
;MAEVTILGLGNLLWADEGFGVRAAEKLFEQYADNEKVDVVDGGTQGLALLQLTGGQLSEIVLIGVQPECLDDYGGSLTPQVKAQLMPAVYLAQEVLAQWGITASSAALPTERLNHYSLCMERYEDERPDAQSACRVGDIRVLQREKS
;
A
#
# COMPACT_ATOMS: atom_id res chain seq x y z
N MET A 1 -9.02 -19.24 -10.93
CA MET A 1 -9.02 -18.53 -9.63
C MET A 1 -7.57 -18.28 -9.30
N ALA A 2 -7.23 -17.09 -8.82
CA ALA A 2 -5.87 -16.78 -8.40
C ALA A 2 -5.42 -17.77 -7.33
N GLU A 3 -4.17 -18.21 -7.41
CA GLU A 3 -3.53 -19.13 -6.46
C GLU A 3 -2.99 -18.37 -5.25
N VAL A 4 -2.60 -17.10 -5.45
CA VAL A 4 -2.02 -16.23 -4.42
C VAL A 4 -2.70 -14.86 -4.44
N THR A 5 -2.95 -14.29 -3.26
CA THR A 5 -3.41 -12.91 -3.09
C THR A 5 -2.34 -12.09 -2.38
N ILE A 6 -1.93 -10.99 -3.01
CA ILE A 6 -1.07 -9.96 -2.42
C ILE A 6 -1.98 -8.85 -1.88
N LEU A 7 -1.93 -8.59 -0.58
CA LEU A 7 -2.77 -7.61 0.06
C LEU A 7 -1.95 -6.41 0.55
N GLY A 8 -2.12 -5.26 -0.09
CA GLY A 8 -1.57 -3.99 0.37
C GLY A 8 -2.39 -3.42 1.49
N LEU A 9 -1.85 -3.41 2.71
CA LEU A 9 -2.51 -2.82 3.88
C LEU A 9 -1.88 -1.48 4.24
N GLY A 10 -2.69 -0.55 4.68
CA GLY A 10 -2.22 0.76 5.10
C GLY A 10 -3.18 1.89 4.79
N ASN A 11 -2.86 3.05 5.33
CA ASN A 11 -3.58 4.28 5.06
C ASN A 11 -2.67 5.27 4.33
N LEU A 12 -2.91 5.46 3.04
CA LEU A 12 -2.16 6.39 2.20
C LEU A 12 -2.20 7.85 2.69
N LEU A 13 -3.11 8.20 3.59
CA LEU A 13 -3.25 9.55 4.14
C LEU A 13 -2.42 9.79 5.40
N TRP A 14 -1.79 8.77 5.99
CA TRP A 14 -1.07 8.86 7.28
C TRP A 14 0.41 8.51 7.13
N ALA A 15 1.13 9.28 6.33
CA ALA A 15 2.57 9.13 6.09
C ALA A 15 3.01 7.66 5.90
N ASP A 16 3.81 7.12 6.82
CA ASP A 16 4.38 5.78 6.69
C ASP A 16 3.35 4.64 6.81
N GLU A 17 2.14 4.91 7.31
CA GLU A 17 1.04 3.92 7.27
C GLU A 17 0.69 3.52 5.84
N GLY A 18 0.96 4.37 4.85
CA GLY A 18 0.72 4.06 3.45
C GLY A 18 1.64 2.99 2.88
N PHE A 19 2.68 2.56 3.59
CA PHE A 19 3.76 1.73 3.05
C PHE A 19 3.28 0.44 2.37
N GLY A 20 2.39 -0.32 3.01
CA GLY A 20 1.95 -1.60 2.46
C GLY A 20 1.13 -1.46 1.18
N VAL A 21 0.30 -0.41 1.09
CA VAL A 21 -0.43 -0.08 -0.15
C VAL A 21 0.56 0.35 -1.25
N ARG A 22 1.58 1.16 -0.92
CA ARG A 22 2.63 1.57 -1.87
C ARG A 22 3.48 0.40 -2.38
N ALA A 23 3.79 -0.57 -1.51
CA ALA A 23 4.48 -1.80 -1.91
C ALA A 23 3.60 -2.65 -2.84
N ALA A 24 2.29 -2.75 -2.55
CA ALA A 24 1.34 -3.45 -3.42
C ALA A 24 1.18 -2.80 -4.79
N GLU A 25 1.22 -1.46 -4.91
CA GLU A 25 1.27 -0.78 -6.21
C GLU A 25 2.46 -1.27 -7.05
N LYS A 26 3.64 -1.40 -6.44
CA LYS A 26 4.86 -1.85 -7.12
C LYS A 26 4.83 -3.33 -7.50
N LEU A 27 4.13 -4.16 -6.73
CA LEU A 27 3.87 -5.56 -7.08
C LEU A 27 2.82 -5.65 -8.19
N PHE A 28 1.78 -4.82 -8.16
CA PHE A 28 0.77 -4.74 -9.23
C PHE A 28 1.42 -4.43 -10.58
N GLU A 29 2.35 -3.48 -10.64
CA GLU A 29 3.12 -3.15 -11.86
C GLU A 29 3.82 -4.36 -12.49
N GLN A 30 4.13 -5.42 -11.73
CA GLN A 30 4.93 -6.58 -12.16
C GLN A 30 4.12 -7.89 -12.24
N TYR A 31 2.92 -7.91 -11.66
CA TYR A 31 2.10 -9.12 -11.51
C TYR A 31 0.66 -8.97 -12.00
N ALA A 32 0.22 -7.78 -12.43
CA ALA A 32 -1.16 -7.55 -12.89
C ALA A 32 -1.61 -8.49 -14.02
N ASP A 33 -0.70 -8.88 -14.92
CA ASP A 33 -1.00 -9.79 -16.03
C ASP A 33 -0.82 -11.28 -15.65
N ASN A 34 -0.46 -11.59 -14.41
CA ASN A 34 -0.28 -12.97 -13.97
C ASN A 34 -1.60 -13.53 -13.42
N GLU A 35 -2.27 -14.40 -14.19
CA GLU A 35 -3.56 -15.00 -13.82
C GLU A 35 -3.57 -15.79 -12.49
N LYS A 36 -2.39 -16.15 -11.97
CA LYS A 36 -2.24 -16.85 -10.68
C LYS A 36 -2.16 -15.91 -9.49
N VAL A 37 -1.98 -14.60 -9.71
CA VAL A 37 -1.78 -13.61 -8.67
C VAL A 37 -2.90 -12.59 -8.72
N ASP A 38 -3.53 -12.36 -7.58
CA ASP A 38 -4.43 -11.23 -7.39
C ASP A 38 -3.74 -10.21 -6.47
N VAL A 39 -3.81 -8.93 -6.81
CA VAL A 39 -3.20 -7.86 -5.99
C VAL A 39 -4.29 -6.89 -5.60
N VAL A 40 -4.46 -6.69 -4.29
CA VAL A 40 -5.60 -5.98 -3.73
C VAL A 40 -5.11 -4.84 -2.84
N ASP A 41 -5.66 -3.63 -3.03
CA ASP A 41 -5.59 -2.57 -2.03
C ASP A 41 -6.61 -2.86 -0.94
N GLY A 42 -6.10 -3.32 0.21
CA GLY A 42 -6.92 -3.64 1.37
C GLY A 42 -7.18 -2.46 2.30
N GLY A 43 -6.54 -1.31 2.05
CA GLY A 43 -6.60 -0.15 2.92
C GLY A 43 -6.41 -0.51 4.39
N THR A 44 -7.33 -0.03 5.23
CA THR A 44 -7.31 -0.23 6.68
C THR A 44 -8.17 -1.40 7.18
N GLN A 45 -8.74 -2.21 6.28
CA GLN A 45 -9.59 -3.35 6.65
C GLN A 45 -8.77 -4.50 7.27
N GLY A 46 -7.45 -4.50 7.05
CA GLY A 46 -6.52 -5.42 7.71
C GLY A 46 -6.83 -6.88 7.46
N LEU A 47 -6.78 -7.69 8.51
CA LEU A 47 -7.07 -9.13 8.46
C LEU A 47 -8.55 -9.45 8.21
N ALA A 48 -9.47 -8.49 8.30
CA ALA A 48 -10.88 -8.73 7.98
C ALA A 48 -11.05 -9.17 6.52
N LEU A 49 -10.16 -8.74 5.63
CA LEU A 49 -10.15 -9.15 4.23
C LEU A 49 -9.75 -10.62 4.03
N LEU A 50 -9.10 -11.26 5.00
CA LEU A 50 -8.86 -12.70 4.96
C LEU A 50 -10.17 -13.50 5.00
N GLN A 51 -11.28 -12.93 5.47
CA GLN A 51 -12.58 -13.59 5.39
C GLN A 51 -13.13 -13.64 3.96
N LEU A 52 -12.66 -12.75 3.08
CA LEU A 52 -13.07 -12.68 1.67
C LEU A 52 -12.32 -13.67 0.79
N THR A 53 -11.20 -14.25 1.25
CA THR A 53 -10.45 -15.25 0.48
C THR A 53 -11.16 -16.61 0.43
N GLY A 54 -12.30 -16.77 1.12
CA GLY A 54 -13.28 -17.82 0.86
C GLY A 54 -12.85 -19.25 1.24
N GLY A 55 -11.74 -19.42 1.96
CA GLY A 55 -11.21 -20.76 2.26
C GLY A 55 -10.10 -20.80 3.31
N GLN A 56 -9.47 -21.97 3.39
CA GLN A 56 -8.38 -22.25 4.33
C GLN A 56 -7.05 -21.84 3.68
N LEU A 57 -6.41 -20.80 4.23
CA LEU A 57 -5.09 -20.36 3.80
C LEU A 57 -4.05 -21.39 4.21
N SER A 58 -3.27 -21.89 3.25
CA SER A 58 -2.18 -22.82 3.52
C SER A 58 -0.99 -22.13 4.18
N GLU A 59 -0.67 -20.92 3.71
CA GLU A 59 0.47 -20.12 4.18
C GLU A 59 0.11 -18.63 4.16
N ILE A 60 0.66 -17.88 5.12
CA ILE A 60 0.53 -16.43 5.21
C ILE A 60 1.91 -15.86 5.50
N VAL A 61 2.32 -14.86 4.72
CA VAL A 61 3.56 -14.10 4.96
C VAL A 61 3.21 -12.63 5.16
N LEU A 62 3.77 -12.03 6.21
CA LEU A 62 3.63 -10.61 6.49
C LEU A 62 4.97 -9.92 6.22
N ILE A 63 4.96 -8.92 5.34
CA ILE A 63 6.09 -8.05 5.06
C ILE A 63 5.73 -6.67 5.57
N GLY A 64 6.53 -6.15 6.49
CA GLY A 64 6.30 -4.86 7.12
C GLY A 64 7.57 -4.02 7.15
N VAL A 65 7.39 -2.74 7.44
CA VAL A 65 8.47 -1.78 7.69
C VAL A 65 8.24 -1.14 9.05
N GLN A 66 9.31 -0.76 9.75
CA GLN A 66 9.19 0.08 10.92
C GLN A 66 8.92 1.53 10.46
N PRO A 67 7.77 2.13 10.81
CA PRO A 67 7.50 3.52 10.49
C PRO A 67 8.42 4.45 11.28
N GLU A 68 8.76 5.58 10.66
CA GLU A 68 9.42 6.72 11.29
C GLU A 68 8.40 7.78 11.72
N CYS A 69 7.38 8.02 10.88
CA CYS A 69 6.31 8.99 11.11
C CYS A 69 4.94 8.38 10.85
N LEU A 70 4.08 8.41 11.88
CA LEU A 70 2.68 7.98 11.79
C LEU A 70 1.72 9.17 11.87
N ASP A 71 2.06 10.23 12.60
CA ASP A 71 1.16 11.34 12.92
C ASP A 71 1.28 12.52 11.94
N ASP A 72 1.22 12.25 10.63
CA ASP A 72 1.20 13.27 9.58
C ASP A 72 0.06 13.00 8.60
N TYR A 73 -1.11 13.57 8.91
CA TYR A 73 -2.27 13.51 8.04
C TYR A 73 -2.03 14.33 6.77
N GLY A 74 -2.23 13.69 5.61
CA GLY A 74 -1.84 14.25 4.31
C GLY A 74 -0.35 14.12 4.00
N GLY A 75 0.40 13.43 4.88
CA GLY A 75 1.81 13.10 4.72
C GLY A 75 2.03 12.04 3.65
N SER A 76 3.29 11.91 3.21
CA SER A 76 3.76 10.82 2.33
C SER A 76 4.78 10.03 3.14
N LEU A 77 5.28 8.92 2.59
CA LEU A 77 6.33 8.14 3.22
C LEU A 77 7.56 9.02 3.52
N THR A 78 8.15 8.84 4.70
CA THR A 78 9.46 9.46 4.98
C THR A 78 10.51 8.91 4.04
N PRO A 79 11.62 9.64 3.78
CA PRO A 79 12.68 9.13 2.91
C PRO A 79 13.23 7.77 3.34
N GLN A 80 13.35 7.54 4.65
CA GLN A 80 13.86 6.28 5.20
C GLN A 80 12.90 5.11 4.91
N VAL A 81 11.60 5.31 5.08
CA VAL A 81 10.57 4.29 4.82
C VAL A 81 10.36 4.09 3.32
N LYS A 82 10.35 5.17 2.53
CA LYS A 82 10.25 5.12 1.07
C LYS A 82 11.39 4.30 0.45
N ALA A 83 12.60 4.40 1.00
CA ALA A 83 13.74 3.60 0.56
C ALA A 83 13.56 2.08 0.78
N GLN A 84 12.63 1.67 1.66
CA GLN A 84 12.33 0.25 1.92
C GLN A 84 11.29 -0.35 0.96
N LEU A 85 10.69 0.43 0.05
CA LEU A 85 9.69 -0.10 -0.88
C LEU A 85 10.24 -1.23 -1.77
N MET A 86 11.37 -0.99 -2.45
CA MET A 86 11.97 -2.01 -3.30
C MET A 86 12.51 -3.21 -2.51
N PRO A 87 13.19 -3.04 -1.36
CA PRO A 87 13.50 -4.16 -0.48
C PRO A 87 12.29 -5.03 -0.11
N ALA A 88 11.14 -4.42 0.24
CA ALA A 88 9.93 -5.17 0.54
C ALA A 88 9.36 -5.89 -0.69
N VAL A 89 9.40 -5.25 -1.87
CA VAL A 89 9.03 -5.88 -3.14
C VAL A 89 9.92 -7.10 -3.41
N TYR A 90 11.23 -7.00 -3.23
CA TYR A 90 12.14 -8.12 -3.45
C TYR A 90 11.87 -9.28 -2.48
N LEU A 91 11.61 -9.00 -1.20
CA LEU A 91 11.21 -10.03 -0.24
C LEU A 91 9.91 -10.72 -0.67
N ALA A 92 8.92 -9.97 -1.16
CA ALA A 92 7.68 -10.54 -1.67
C ALA A 92 7.93 -11.42 -2.91
N GLN A 93 8.80 -10.98 -3.82
CA GLN A 93 9.17 -11.74 -5.01
C GLN A 93 9.91 -13.04 -4.67
N GLU A 94 10.79 -13.02 -3.67
CA GLU A 94 11.47 -14.23 -3.18
C GLU A 94 10.47 -15.25 -2.63
N VAL A 95 9.48 -14.80 -1.85
CA VAL A 95 8.40 -15.64 -1.32
C VAL A 95 7.56 -16.21 -2.46
N LEU A 96 7.13 -15.36 -3.40
CA LEU A 96 6.35 -15.78 -4.57
C LEU A 96 7.12 -16.82 -5.40
N ALA A 97 8.43 -16.62 -5.60
CA ALA A 97 9.28 -17.56 -6.32
C ALA A 97 9.39 -18.92 -5.60
N GLN A 98 9.45 -18.93 -4.27
CA GLN A 98 9.41 -20.16 -3.47
C GLN A 98 8.08 -20.91 -3.63
N TRP A 99 6.98 -20.19 -3.85
CA TRP A 99 5.67 -20.76 -4.19
C TRP A 99 5.48 -21.07 -5.69
N GLY A 100 6.53 -20.92 -6.51
CA GLY A 100 6.50 -21.22 -7.94
C GLY A 100 5.84 -20.14 -8.80
N ILE A 101 5.66 -18.93 -8.27
CA ILE A 101 5.10 -17.77 -8.97
C ILE A 101 6.23 -16.86 -9.43
N THR A 102 6.33 -16.64 -10.75
CA THR A 102 7.31 -15.71 -11.35
C THR A 102 6.63 -14.41 -11.78
N ALA A 103 7.36 -13.30 -11.73
CA ALA A 103 6.90 -12.02 -12.26
C ALA A 103 6.57 -12.13 -13.76
N SER A 104 5.53 -11.43 -14.19
CA SER A 104 5.25 -11.31 -15.62
C SER A 104 6.12 -10.18 -16.18
N SER A 105 6.91 -10.45 -17.21
CA SER A 105 7.76 -9.44 -17.86
C SER A 105 6.96 -8.53 -18.83
N ALA A 106 5.64 -8.50 -18.71
CA ALA A 106 4.80 -7.72 -19.61
C ALA A 106 4.93 -6.21 -19.37
N ALA A 107 4.48 -5.44 -20.36
CA ALA A 107 4.43 -3.99 -20.30
C ALA A 107 3.67 -3.51 -19.04
N LEU A 108 3.94 -2.27 -18.60
CA LEU A 108 3.24 -1.69 -17.46
C LEU A 108 1.72 -1.82 -17.65
N PRO A 109 0.98 -2.28 -16.63
CA PRO A 109 -0.45 -2.45 -16.74
C PRO A 109 -1.14 -1.13 -17.07
N THR A 110 -2.17 -1.21 -17.91
CA THR A 110 -3.01 -0.05 -18.27
C THR A 110 -3.90 0.39 -17.12
N GLU A 111 -4.27 -0.54 -16.25
CA GLU A 111 -5.04 -0.29 -15.04
C GLU A 111 -4.12 0.05 -13.86
N ARG A 112 -4.68 0.65 -12.81
CA ARG A 112 -3.96 0.97 -11.57
C ARG A 112 -4.67 0.32 -10.40
N LEU A 113 -3.89 -0.03 -9.37
CA LEU A 113 -4.44 -0.59 -8.14
C LEU A 113 -5.36 0.39 -7.40
N ASN A 114 -5.02 1.70 -7.41
CA ASN A 114 -5.81 2.74 -6.78
C ASN A 114 -6.12 3.92 -7.71
N HIS A 115 -6.94 4.85 -7.22
CA HIS A 115 -7.37 6.01 -7.99
C HIS A 115 -6.19 6.92 -8.35
N TYR A 116 -6.19 7.47 -9.57
CA TYR A 116 -5.09 8.29 -10.12
C TYR A 116 -4.67 9.49 -9.24
N SER A 117 -5.57 10.04 -8.42
CA SER A 117 -5.25 11.12 -7.48
C SER A 117 -4.32 10.70 -6.32
N LEU A 118 -4.21 9.40 -6.06
CA LEU A 118 -3.41 8.86 -4.96
C LEU A 118 -2.03 8.40 -5.44
N CYS A 119 -1.71 8.54 -6.72
CA CYS A 119 -0.39 8.22 -7.26
C CYS A 119 0.71 9.00 -6.54
N MET A 120 1.76 8.33 -6.06
CA MET A 120 2.73 8.91 -5.14
C MET A 120 3.38 10.19 -5.69
N GLU A 121 3.86 10.20 -6.93
CA GLU A 121 4.49 11.38 -7.55
C GLU A 121 3.52 12.56 -7.60
N ARG A 122 2.33 12.35 -8.17
CA ARG A 122 1.29 13.37 -8.28
C ARG A 122 0.84 13.89 -6.91
N TYR A 123 0.66 12.98 -5.95
CA TYR A 123 0.27 13.33 -4.60
C TYR A 123 1.34 14.18 -3.90
N GLU A 124 2.61 13.80 -4.04
CA GLU A 124 3.72 14.56 -3.47
C GLU A 124 3.89 15.95 -4.12
N ASP A 125 3.62 16.07 -5.42
CA ASP A 125 3.71 17.33 -6.17
C ASP A 125 2.51 18.28 -5.96
N GLU A 126 1.29 17.73 -5.84
CA GLU A 126 0.05 18.51 -5.76
C GLU A 126 -0.44 18.73 -4.31
N ARG A 127 0.13 18.03 -3.31
CA ARG A 127 -0.33 18.20 -1.92
C ARG A 127 -0.04 19.61 -1.40
N PRO A 128 -0.97 20.22 -0.65
CA PRO A 128 -0.72 21.48 0.02
C PRO A 128 0.46 21.38 0.98
N ASP A 129 1.16 22.50 1.19
CA ASP A 129 2.21 22.57 2.20
C ASP A 129 1.63 22.37 3.62
N ALA A 130 2.51 22.04 4.57
CA ALA A 130 2.06 21.74 5.94
C ALA A 130 1.57 22.94 6.74
N GLN A 131 1.83 24.17 6.29
CA GLN A 131 1.33 25.39 6.93
C GLN A 131 -0.06 25.76 6.43
N SER A 132 -0.39 25.43 5.18
CA SER A 132 -1.71 25.67 4.58
C SER A 132 -2.73 24.55 4.82
N ALA A 133 -2.29 23.35 5.24
CA ALA A 133 -3.15 22.22 5.56
C ALA A 133 -3.02 21.74 7.02
N CYS A 134 -4.15 21.47 7.68
CA CYS A 134 -4.17 20.91 9.03
C CYS A 134 -3.72 19.43 9.02
N ARG A 135 -2.55 19.14 9.59
CA ARG A 135 -1.90 17.81 9.63
C ARG A 135 -2.38 16.87 10.74
N VAL A 136 -3.29 17.36 11.58
CA VAL A 136 -3.82 16.63 12.74
C VAL A 136 -5.28 16.20 12.55
N GLY A 137 -5.91 16.55 11.42
CA GLY A 137 -7.28 16.19 11.08
C GLY A 137 -8.16 17.38 10.67
N ASP A 138 -9.48 17.18 10.63
CA ASP A 138 -10.43 18.21 10.21
C ASP A 138 -10.60 19.30 11.29
N ILE A 139 -10.24 20.54 10.94
CA ILE A 139 -10.29 21.68 11.86
C ILE A 139 -11.69 21.93 12.46
N ARG A 140 -12.77 21.58 11.73
CA ARG A 140 -14.15 21.75 12.20
C ARG A 140 -14.50 20.80 13.33
N VAL A 141 -13.81 19.66 13.40
CA VAL A 141 -13.97 18.66 14.46
C VAL A 141 -13.11 19.05 15.66
N LEU A 142 -11.84 19.38 15.42
CA LEU A 142 -10.87 19.71 16.47
C LEU A 142 -11.19 21.00 17.24
N GLN A 143 -11.90 21.95 16.62
CA GLN A 143 -12.36 23.17 17.30
C GLN A 143 -13.51 22.93 18.29
N ARG A 144 -14.30 21.85 18.12
CA ARG A 144 -15.44 21.55 19.01
C ARG A 144 -15.03 20.94 20.34
N GLU A 145 -13.87 20.30 20.42
CA GLU A 145 -13.38 19.69 21.68
C GLU A 145 -12.72 20.69 22.64
N LYS A 146 -12.56 21.96 22.23
CA LYS A 146 -11.98 23.04 23.05
C LYS A 146 -13.01 24.00 23.64
N SER A 147 -14.31 23.69 23.58
CA SER A 147 -15.41 24.43 24.25
C SER A 147 -16.11 23.56 25.26
#